data_AF-A0A3N5XIQ8-F1
#
_entry.id   AF-A0A3N5XIQ8-F1
#
_cell.length_a   1.000
_cell.length_b   1.000
_cell.length_c   1.000
_cell.angle_alpha   90.00
_cell.angle_beta   90.00
_cell.angle_gamma   90.00
#
_symmetry.space_group_name_H-M   'P 1'
#
loop_
_entity.id
_entity.type
_entity.pdbx_description
1 polymer ?
#
loop_
_entity_poly.entity_id
_entity_poly.type
_entity_poly.pdbx_seq_one_letter_code
_entity_poly.pdbx_strand_id
1 'polypeptide(L)'
;MRSFAGRDILSLKDFERQEFFRVFEVADRLKPIADNRQNSDILKEKTLVTAFYQPSTRTRLAHEAAMHRLGGHVTGFSDAKMTRAGDFYQESIKDTVKMLEYYGDVIVMRHFQQGAPHEAAKWASIPIINGGDGWGEHPTQILTDLYTVYKEKGRLDGLRWLAVG
;
A
#
# COMPACT_ATOMS: atom_id res chain seq x y z
N MET A 1 -15.87 6.08 13.44
CA MET A 1 -14.68 5.79 12.61
C MET A 1 -14.44 4.29 12.64
N ARG A 2 -14.35 3.65 11.47
CA ARG A 2 -14.04 2.21 11.38
C ARG A 2 -12.56 2.01 11.71
N SER A 3 -12.23 0.85 12.27
CA SER A 3 -10.83 0.52 12.55
C SER A 3 -10.08 0.22 11.25
N PHE A 4 -8.80 0.61 11.19
CA PHE A 4 -7.86 0.19 10.15
C PHE A 4 -7.20 -1.15 10.48
N ALA A 5 -7.26 -1.60 11.73
CA ALA A 5 -6.63 -2.86 12.13
C ALA A 5 -7.29 -4.04 11.39
N GLY A 6 -6.48 -4.82 10.67
CA GLY A 6 -6.97 -5.97 9.89
C GLY A 6 -7.72 -5.60 8.61
N ARG A 7 -7.82 -4.32 8.23
CA ARG A 7 -8.59 -3.87 7.08
C ARG A 7 -7.73 -3.78 5.82
N ASP A 8 -8.23 -4.31 4.71
CA ASP A 8 -7.64 -4.11 3.39
C ASP A 8 -7.78 -2.66 2.90
N ILE A 9 -6.78 -2.18 2.17
CA ILE A 9 -6.79 -0.86 1.53
C ILE A 9 -6.79 -1.07 0.02
N LEU A 10 -7.97 -1.38 -0.53
CA LEU A 10 -8.16 -1.74 -1.94
C LEU A 10 -8.64 -0.58 -2.81
N SER A 11 -9.52 0.24 -2.23
CA SER A 11 -10.18 1.40 -2.85
C SER A 11 -10.43 2.47 -1.79
N LEU A 12 -10.56 3.72 -2.23
CA LEU A 12 -10.97 4.85 -1.38
C LEU A 12 -12.47 5.16 -1.48
N LYS A 13 -13.24 4.40 -2.28
CA LYS A 13 -14.68 4.66 -2.47
C LYS A 13 -15.49 4.57 -1.17
N ASP A 14 -15.12 3.65 -0.29
CA ASP A 14 -15.77 3.44 1.01
C ASP A 14 -15.06 4.14 2.17
N PHE A 15 -14.14 5.07 1.88
CA PHE A 15 -13.51 5.87 2.92
C PHE A 15 -14.46 6.99 3.37
N GLU A 16 -14.71 7.05 4.66
CA GLU A 16 -15.37 8.20 5.27
C GLU A 16 -14.39 9.37 5.38
N ARG A 17 -14.90 10.60 5.32
CA ARG A 17 -14.10 11.83 5.48
C ARG A 17 -13.14 11.77 6.68
N GLN A 18 -13.61 11.24 7.80
CA GLN A 18 -12.83 11.14 9.04
C GLN A 18 -11.63 10.19 8.90
N GLU A 19 -11.73 9.17 8.04
CA GLU A 19 -10.67 8.18 7.80
C GLU A 19 -9.51 8.80 7.03
N PHE A 20 -9.79 9.67 6.04
CA PHE A 20 -8.75 10.47 5.37
C PHE A 20 -7.97 11.32 6.38
N PHE A 21 -8.68 12.09 7.22
CA PHE A 21 -8.04 12.94 8.22
C PHE A 21 -7.30 12.14 9.28
N ARG A 22 -7.78 10.94 9.63
CA ARG A 22 -7.04 10.04 10.53
C ARG A 22 -5.71 9.60 9.92
N VAL A 23 -5.68 9.27 8.63
CA VAL A 23 -4.43 8.95 7.93
C VAL A 23 -3.49 10.16 7.93
N PHE A 24 -4.00 11.36 7.68
CA PHE A 24 -3.19 12.59 7.69
C PHE A 24 -2.63 12.92 9.07
N GLU A 25 -3.43 12.75 10.13
CA GLU A 25 -2.98 12.92 11.52
C GLU A 25 -1.84 11.96 11.86
N VAL A 26 -1.96 10.68 11.47
CA VAL A 26 -0.90 9.69 11.68
C VAL A 26 0.34 10.04 10.83
N ALA A 27 0.16 10.50 9.59
CA ALA A 27 1.27 10.95 8.76
C ALA A 27 2.02 12.13 9.38
N ASP A 28 1.31 13.11 9.96
CA ASP A 28 1.92 14.24 10.69
C ASP A 28 2.71 13.75 11.92
N ARG A 29 2.20 12.76 12.65
CA ARG A 29 2.90 12.16 13.80
C ARG A 29 4.17 11.41 13.41
N LEU A 30 4.17 10.75 12.25
CA LEU A 30 5.31 9.99 11.75
C LEU A 30 6.29 10.84 10.94
N LYS A 31 5.89 12.04 10.51
CA LYS A 31 6.70 12.95 9.68
C LYS A 31 8.10 13.22 10.23
N PRO A 32 8.31 13.45 11.55
CA PRO A 32 9.66 13.65 12.09
C PRO A 32 10.60 12.47 11.86
N ILE A 33 10.10 11.23 11.82
CA ILE A 33 10.91 10.03 11.52
C ILE A 33 11.44 10.12 10.09
N ALA A 34 10.57 10.47 9.14
CA ALA A 34 10.94 10.60 7.73
C ALA A 34 11.87 11.80 7.48
N ASP A 35 11.52 12.98 8.00
CA ASP A 35 12.26 14.23 7.78
C ASP A 35 13.67 14.18 8.36
N ASN A 36 13.81 13.62 9.57
CA ASN A 36 15.10 13.50 10.26
C ASN A 36 15.86 12.23 9.90
N ARG A 37 15.34 11.41 8.98
CA ARG A 37 15.92 10.12 8.57
C ARG A 37 16.21 9.18 9.76
N GLN A 38 15.29 9.17 10.71
CA GLN A 38 15.36 8.32 11.90
C GLN A 38 14.63 7.00 11.66
N ASN A 39 14.90 6.02 12.52
CA ASN A 39 14.13 4.79 12.64
C ASN A 39 13.44 4.75 14.00
N SER A 40 12.39 3.94 14.10
CA SER A 40 11.66 3.63 15.33
C SER A 40 11.40 2.13 15.39
N ASP A 41 10.86 1.64 16.51
CA ASP A 41 10.57 0.22 16.73
C ASP A 41 9.06 -0.09 16.76
N ILE A 42 8.22 0.81 16.22
CA ILE A 42 6.76 0.70 16.29
C ILE A 42 6.25 -0.61 15.67
N LEU A 43 6.91 -1.08 14.62
CA LEU A 43 6.58 -2.27 13.84
C LEU A 43 7.68 -3.33 13.88
N LYS A 44 8.54 -3.35 14.91
CA LYS A 44 9.70 -4.25 14.98
C LYS A 44 9.40 -5.74 14.84
N GLU A 45 8.20 -6.17 15.24
CA GLU A 45 7.75 -7.57 15.14
C GLU A 45 6.88 -7.82 13.91
N LYS A 46 6.94 -6.93 12.90
CA LYS A 46 6.06 -6.97 11.72
C LYS A 46 6.83 -7.07 10.42
N THR A 47 6.28 -7.85 9.50
CA THR A 47 6.85 -8.06 8.16
C THR A 47 5.90 -7.61 7.06
N LEU A 48 6.36 -6.72 6.19
CA LEU A 48 5.71 -6.37 4.93
C LEU A 48 6.14 -7.35 3.83
N VAL A 49 5.16 -8.01 3.21
CA VAL A 49 5.38 -8.79 2.00
C VAL A 49 5.11 -7.90 0.78
N THR A 50 6.10 -7.77 -0.09
CA THR A 50 5.99 -7.03 -1.35
C THR A 50 5.68 -7.98 -2.49
N ALA A 51 4.61 -7.70 -3.25
CA ALA A 51 4.18 -8.51 -4.39
C ALA A 51 3.99 -7.60 -5.62
N PHE A 52 5.10 -7.25 -6.28
CA PHE A 52 5.10 -6.36 -7.44
C PHE A 52 5.24 -7.14 -8.74
N TYR A 53 4.13 -7.27 -9.47
CA TYR A 53 4.05 -7.95 -10.77
C TYR A 53 4.29 -7.04 -11.96
N GLN A 54 4.55 -5.76 -11.72
CA GLN A 54 4.90 -4.78 -12.73
C GLN A 54 5.98 -3.82 -12.21
N PRO A 55 6.88 -3.31 -13.07
CA PRO A 55 7.96 -2.42 -12.66
C PRO A 55 7.44 -1.20 -11.89
N SER A 56 8.07 -0.94 -10.73
CA SER A 56 7.65 0.14 -9.84
C SER A 56 8.80 0.52 -8.90
N THR A 57 9.37 1.72 -9.10
CA THR A 57 10.44 2.24 -8.23
C THR A 57 9.85 2.94 -7.01
N ARG A 58 9.04 3.99 -7.24
CA ARG A 58 8.55 4.87 -6.17
C ARG A 58 7.64 4.14 -5.19
N THR A 59 6.58 3.50 -5.67
CA THR A 59 5.63 2.81 -4.78
C THR A 59 6.31 1.73 -3.96
N ARG A 60 7.20 0.95 -4.57
CA ARG A 60 7.91 -0.14 -3.89
C ARG A 60 8.83 0.41 -2.81
N LEU A 61 9.80 1.23 -3.19
CA LEU A 61 10.78 1.79 -2.25
C LEU A 61 10.12 2.62 -1.15
N ALA A 62 9.00 3.29 -1.42
CA ALA A 62 8.26 4.02 -0.40
C ALA A 62 7.66 3.10 0.67
N HIS A 63 7.03 1.98 0.27
CA HIS A 63 6.46 1.02 1.24
C HIS A 63 7.57 0.29 2.01
N GLU A 64 8.62 -0.16 1.32
CA GLU A 64 9.78 -0.81 1.97
C GLU A 64 10.45 0.13 2.96
N ALA A 65 10.74 1.36 2.55
CA ALA A 65 11.37 2.36 3.43
C ALA A 65 10.46 2.76 4.59
N ALA A 66 9.14 2.82 4.40
CA ALA A 66 8.20 3.07 5.49
C ALA A 66 8.24 1.93 6.52
N MET A 67 8.24 0.67 6.07
CA MET A 67 8.33 -0.47 6.98
C MET A 67 9.67 -0.49 7.75
N HIS A 68 10.79 -0.30 7.05
CA HIS A 68 12.11 -0.24 7.68
C HIS A 68 12.27 0.92 8.66
N ARG A 69 11.77 2.13 8.33
CA ARG A 69 11.81 3.27 9.27
C ARG A 69 10.97 3.05 10.51
N LEU A 70 9.94 2.21 10.42
CA LEU A 70 9.12 1.81 11.56
C LEU A 70 9.68 0.59 12.30
N GLY A 71 10.86 0.09 11.90
CA GLY A 71 11.59 -0.99 12.56
C GLY A 71 11.23 -2.37 12.05
N GLY A 72 10.26 -2.47 11.13
CA GLY A 72 9.79 -3.74 10.60
C GLY A 72 10.67 -4.30 9.48
N HIS A 73 10.30 -5.51 9.07
CA HIS A 73 10.99 -6.30 8.07
C HIS A 73 10.26 -6.26 6.73
N VAL A 74 10.99 -6.54 5.66
CA VAL A 74 10.46 -6.61 4.29
C VAL A 74 10.91 -7.92 3.67
N THR A 75 9.99 -8.59 3.00
CA THR A 75 10.26 -9.76 2.15
C THR A 75 9.39 -9.72 0.88
N GLY A 76 9.48 -10.72 0.03
CA GLY A 76 8.70 -10.86 -1.20
C GLY A 76 9.52 -10.60 -2.47
N PHE A 77 8.87 -10.07 -3.51
CA PHE A 77 9.47 -9.93 -4.83
C PHE A 77 9.12 -8.60 -5.51
N SER A 78 10.07 -8.15 -6.33
CA SER A 78 10.00 -6.89 -7.09
C SER A 78 9.97 -7.07 -8.61
N ASP A 79 10.13 -8.31 -9.08
CA ASP A 79 10.01 -8.69 -10.48
C ASP A 79 9.32 -10.04 -10.56
N ALA A 80 8.18 -10.09 -11.25
CA ALA A 80 7.46 -11.34 -11.48
C ALA A 80 8.35 -12.36 -12.18
N LYS A 81 9.29 -11.95 -13.06
CA LYS A 81 10.20 -12.85 -13.79
C LYS A 81 11.15 -13.63 -12.87
N MET A 82 11.34 -13.15 -11.65
CA MET A 82 12.11 -13.86 -10.61
C MET A 82 11.25 -14.84 -9.81
N THR A 83 9.97 -14.99 -10.17
CA THR A 83 9.00 -15.86 -9.50
C THR A 83 8.33 -16.77 -10.51
N ARG A 84 7.86 -17.93 -10.06
CA ARG A 84 7.00 -18.80 -10.89
C ARG A 84 5.69 -18.12 -11.32
N ALA A 85 5.34 -16.98 -10.73
CA ALA A 85 4.16 -16.21 -11.07
C ALA A 85 4.37 -15.22 -12.24
N GLY A 86 5.62 -14.98 -12.69
CA GLY A 86 5.89 -14.12 -13.87
C GLY A 86 6.01 -14.87 -15.19
N ASP A 87 6.27 -16.17 -15.13
CA ASP A 87 6.03 -17.06 -16.26
C ASP A 87 4.53 -17.36 -16.27
N PHE A 88 3.85 -16.78 -17.26
CA PHE A 88 2.47 -17.08 -17.61
C PHE A 88 2.18 -18.60 -17.45
N TYR A 89 1.23 -18.95 -16.55
CA TYR A 89 0.37 -20.15 -16.53
C TYR A 89 0.39 -21.23 -15.41
N GLN A 90 1.04 -21.12 -14.24
CA GLN A 90 0.93 -22.27 -13.28
C GLN A 90 0.46 -22.04 -11.84
N GLU A 91 0.46 -20.83 -11.29
CA GLU A 91 -0.01 -20.63 -9.91
C GLU A 91 -1.14 -19.60 -9.87
N SER A 92 -2.28 -19.97 -9.27
CA SER A 92 -3.43 -19.08 -9.18
C SER A 92 -3.13 -17.92 -8.22
N ILE A 93 -3.82 -16.78 -8.37
CA ILE A 93 -3.74 -15.67 -7.39
C ILE A 93 -4.05 -16.19 -5.98
N LYS A 94 -5.03 -17.10 -5.86
CA LYS A 94 -5.37 -17.76 -4.60
C LYS A 94 -4.17 -18.48 -3.97
N ASP A 95 -3.53 -19.36 -4.72
CA ASP A 95 -2.42 -20.17 -4.19
C ASP A 95 -1.22 -19.29 -3.86
N THR A 96 -0.91 -18.34 -4.74
CA THR A 96 0.18 -17.38 -4.53
C THR A 96 -0.05 -16.54 -3.26
N VAL A 97 -1.26 -15.99 -3.09
CA VAL A 97 -1.60 -15.18 -1.91
C VAL A 97 -1.60 -16.02 -0.64
N LYS A 98 -2.09 -17.26 -0.70
CA LYS A 98 -2.02 -18.21 0.42
C LYS A 98 -0.59 -18.54 0.82
N MET A 99 0.33 -18.62 -0.13
CA MET A 99 1.74 -18.79 0.18
C MET A 99 2.32 -17.50 0.78
N LEU A 100 2.06 -16.34 0.18
CA LEU A 100 2.63 -15.06 0.59
C LEU A 100 2.19 -14.65 2.01
N GLU A 101 0.96 -14.95 2.41
CA GLU A 101 0.47 -14.58 3.75
C GLU A 101 1.21 -15.28 4.89
N TYR A 102 1.81 -16.45 4.65
CA TYR A 102 2.63 -17.12 5.67
C TYR A 102 3.95 -16.41 5.96
N TYR A 103 4.38 -15.48 5.09
CA TYR A 103 5.66 -14.81 5.20
C TYR A 103 5.59 -13.42 5.82
N GLY A 104 4.41 -12.92 6.18
CA GLY A 104 4.33 -11.64 6.89
C GLY A 104 2.95 -11.27 7.42
N ASP A 105 2.84 -10.02 7.84
CA ASP A 105 1.67 -9.49 8.54
C ASP A 105 0.78 -8.62 7.65
N VAL A 106 1.30 -8.19 6.49
CA VAL A 106 0.59 -7.37 5.51
C VAL A 106 1.24 -7.56 4.14
N ILE A 107 0.43 -7.61 3.09
CA ILE A 107 0.91 -7.66 1.71
C ILE A 107 0.63 -6.32 1.02
N VAL A 108 1.65 -5.73 0.40
CA VAL A 108 1.44 -4.69 -0.62
C VAL A 108 1.53 -5.34 -2.00
N MET A 109 0.43 -5.24 -2.76
CA MET A 109 0.34 -5.85 -4.09
C MET A 109 0.22 -4.76 -5.15
N ARG A 110 1.06 -4.87 -6.19
CA ARG A 110 0.91 -4.09 -7.41
C ARG A 110 0.87 -5.03 -8.60
N HIS A 111 -0.19 -4.94 -9.39
CA HIS A 111 -0.46 -5.90 -10.48
C HIS A 111 -0.88 -5.18 -11.76
N PHE A 112 -0.67 -5.80 -12.92
CA PHE A 112 -1.06 -5.23 -14.22
C PHE A 112 -2.56 -5.43 -14.52
N GLN A 113 -3.14 -6.53 -14.04
CA GLN A 113 -4.57 -6.82 -14.13
C GLN A 113 -5.35 -6.00 -13.09
N GLN A 114 -6.34 -5.26 -13.56
CA GLN A 114 -7.31 -4.56 -12.73
C GLN A 114 -8.07 -5.53 -11.83
N GLY A 115 -8.30 -5.15 -10.58
CA GLY A 115 -9.00 -5.96 -9.59
C GLY A 115 -8.18 -7.08 -8.97
N ALA A 116 -6.93 -7.31 -9.38
CA ALA A 116 -6.10 -8.39 -8.81
C ALA A 116 -5.89 -8.27 -7.28
N PRO A 117 -5.64 -7.08 -6.70
CA PRO A 117 -5.60 -6.92 -5.24
C PRO A 117 -6.94 -7.21 -4.56
N HIS A 118 -8.07 -6.91 -5.22
CA HIS A 118 -9.40 -7.25 -4.70
C HIS A 118 -9.65 -8.75 -4.72
N GLU A 119 -9.18 -9.44 -5.76
CA GLU A 119 -9.24 -10.90 -5.82
C GLU A 119 -8.33 -11.52 -4.75
N ALA A 120 -7.11 -11.00 -4.57
CA ALA A 120 -6.19 -11.44 -3.54
C ALA A 120 -6.79 -11.34 -2.12
N ALA A 121 -7.45 -10.22 -1.81
CA ALA A 121 -8.09 -10.00 -0.52
C ALA A 121 -9.20 -11.00 -0.17
N LYS A 122 -9.85 -11.65 -1.17
CA LYS A 122 -10.83 -12.72 -0.91
C LYS A 122 -10.19 -13.98 -0.33
N TRP A 123 -8.90 -14.18 -0.57
CA TRP A 123 -8.18 -15.40 -0.20
C TRP A 123 -7.21 -15.18 0.96
N ALA A 124 -6.73 -13.95 1.13
CA ALA A 124 -5.84 -13.56 2.23
C ALA A 124 -6.58 -13.54 3.59
N SER A 125 -5.85 -13.86 4.63
CA SER A 125 -6.22 -13.75 6.05
C SER A 125 -5.52 -12.57 6.73
N ILE A 126 -4.53 -11.98 6.07
CA ILE A 126 -3.83 -10.75 6.46
C ILE A 126 -4.19 -9.60 5.51
N PRO A 127 -4.05 -8.33 5.92
CA PRO A 127 -4.42 -7.19 5.10
C PRO A 127 -3.66 -7.11 3.77
N ILE A 128 -4.39 -6.74 2.72
CA ILE A 128 -3.88 -6.38 1.40
C ILE A 128 -3.92 -4.86 1.21
N ILE A 129 -2.80 -4.27 0.80
CA ILE A 129 -2.69 -2.89 0.36
C ILE A 129 -2.55 -2.87 -1.16
N ASN A 130 -3.49 -2.23 -1.85
CA ASN A 130 -3.42 -2.00 -3.29
C ASN A 130 -2.38 -0.91 -3.61
N GLY A 131 -1.22 -1.34 -4.12
CA GLY A 131 -0.14 -0.50 -4.65
C GLY A 131 -0.29 -0.14 -6.13
N GLY A 132 -1.46 -0.40 -6.72
CA GLY A 132 -1.84 -0.13 -8.11
C GLY A 132 -2.24 -1.41 -8.87
N ASP A 133 -3.42 -1.41 -9.50
CA ASP A 133 -3.95 -2.52 -10.30
C ASP A 133 -4.19 -2.12 -11.77
N GLY A 134 -3.08 -1.94 -12.51
CA GLY A 134 -3.10 -1.56 -13.91
C GLY A 134 -3.73 -0.19 -14.15
N TRP A 135 -4.82 -0.17 -14.92
CA TRP A 135 -5.63 1.02 -15.23
C TRP A 135 -6.73 1.31 -14.19
N GLY A 136 -6.73 0.56 -13.07
CA GLY A 136 -7.70 0.69 -11.99
C GLY A 136 -7.38 1.80 -11.00
N GLU A 137 -7.26 1.42 -9.73
CA GLU A 137 -7.10 2.30 -8.59
C GLU A 137 -5.68 2.26 -8.02
N HIS A 138 -5.23 3.39 -7.48
CA HIS A 138 -3.99 3.48 -6.71
C HIS A 138 -4.26 4.25 -5.40
N PRO A 139 -4.93 3.63 -4.41
CA PRO A 139 -5.47 4.34 -3.24
C PRO A 139 -4.39 5.06 -2.42
N THR A 140 -3.23 4.44 -2.20
CA THR A 140 -2.13 5.04 -1.43
C THR A 140 -1.49 6.25 -2.11
N GLN A 141 -1.50 6.30 -3.45
CA GLN A 141 -1.05 7.48 -4.20
C GLN A 141 -2.01 8.65 -3.99
N ILE A 142 -3.32 8.40 -4.13
CA ILE A 142 -4.34 9.44 -3.92
C ILE A 142 -4.32 9.96 -2.47
N LEU A 143 -4.12 9.09 -1.47
CA LEU A 143 -3.92 9.52 -0.08
C LEU A 143 -2.72 10.46 0.07
N THR A 144 -1.61 10.15 -0.60
CA THR A 144 -0.40 10.99 -0.57
C THR A 144 -0.63 12.33 -1.27
N ASP A 145 -1.30 12.33 -2.42
CA ASP A 145 -1.60 13.55 -3.19
C ASP A 145 -2.54 14.48 -2.41
N LEU A 146 -3.61 13.93 -1.83
CA LEU A 146 -4.54 14.69 -0.99
C LEU A 146 -3.86 15.21 0.28
N TYR A 147 -3.02 14.41 0.93
CA TYR A 147 -2.23 14.87 2.08
C TYR A 147 -1.34 16.05 1.69
N THR A 148 -0.65 15.96 0.56
CA THR A 148 0.21 17.03 0.04
C THR A 148 -0.59 18.31 -0.17
N VAL A 149 -1.73 18.25 -0.87
CA VAL A 149 -2.58 19.43 -1.08
C VAL A 149 -3.12 19.97 0.24
N TYR A 150 -3.50 19.11 1.18
CA TYR A 150 -3.94 19.54 2.50
C TYR A 150 -2.85 20.31 3.26
N LYS A 151 -1.59 19.85 3.22
CA LYS A 151 -0.46 20.56 3.85
C LYS A 151 -0.18 21.90 3.17
N GLU A 152 -0.23 21.95 1.84
CA GLU A 152 0.10 23.15 1.05
C GLU A 152 -1.02 24.20 1.06
N LYS A 153 -2.29 23.78 1.15
CA LYS A 153 -3.46 24.67 1.03
C LYS A 153 -4.24 24.84 2.33
N GLY A 154 -3.96 24.04 3.35
CA GLY A 154 -4.65 24.02 4.64
C GLY A 154 -6.09 23.48 4.59
N ARG A 155 -6.59 23.09 3.40
CA ARG A 155 -7.94 22.57 3.17
C ARG A 155 -8.00 21.74 1.90
N LEU A 156 -9.04 20.92 1.79
CA LEU A 156 -9.42 20.21 0.55
C LEU A 156 -10.74 20.71 -0.04
N ASP A 157 -11.68 21.10 0.83
CA ASP A 157 -13.00 21.57 0.43
C ASP A 157 -12.92 22.89 -0.35
N GLY A 158 -13.71 23.00 -1.41
CA GLY A 158 -13.83 24.23 -2.22
C GLY A 158 -12.59 24.55 -3.07
N LEU A 159 -11.72 23.58 -3.33
CA LEU A 159 -10.64 23.71 -4.31
C LEU A 159 -11.12 23.32 -5.72
N ARG A 160 -10.53 23.95 -6.74
CA ARG A 160 -10.71 23.57 -8.13
C ARG A 160 -9.53 22.71 -8.56
N TRP A 161 -9.82 21.55 -9.13
CA TRP A 161 -8.84 20.57 -9.56
C TRP A 161 -8.78 20.51 -11.08
N LEU A 162 -7.57 20.41 -11.62
CA LEU A 162 -7.33 20.16 -13.04
C LEU A 162 -6.36 18.98 -13.14
N ALA A 163 -6.82 17.88 -13.73
CA ALA A 163 -5.97 16.76 -14.09
C ALA A 163 -5.59 16.92 -15.57
N VAL A 164 -4.29 16.88 -15.87
CA VAL A 164 -3.75 17.03 -17.23
C VAL A 164 -2.95 15.77 -17.57
N GLY A 165 -3.14 15.27 -18.79
CA GLY A 165 -2.49 14.10 -19.35
C GLY A 165 -2.61 14.07 -20.86
#